data_AF-A0A931X3R0-F1
#
_entry.id   AF-A0A931X3R0-F1
#
_cell.length_a   1.000
_cell.length_b   1.000
_cell.length_c   1.000
_cell.angle_alpha   90.00
_cell.angle_beta   90.00
_cell.angle_gamma   90.00
#
_symmetry.space_group_name_H-M   'P 1'
#
loop_
_entity.id
_entity.type
_entity.pdbx_description
1 polymer ?
#
loop_
_entity_poly.entity_id
_entity_poly.type
_entity_poly.pdbx_seq_one_letter_code
_entity_poly.pdbx_strand_id
1 'polypeptide(L)' 'MTTKVPWLPTHIPPGAKPDRCPHCGRRAFIPWTLRRDTQTKAVLRRWICTECQQSQERPESE' A
#
# COMPACT_ATOMS: atom_id res chain seq x y z
N MET A 1 9.46 -17.45 -6.40
CA MET A 1 9.26 -16.07 -6.89
C MET A 1 7.76 -15.84 -6.95
N THR A 2 7.20 -14.95 -6.13
CA THR A 2 5.76 -14.68 -6.13
C THR A 2 5.38 -13.98 -7.44
N THR A 3 4.43 -14.55 -8.18
CA THR A 3 3.92 -13.95 -9.42
C THR A 3 3.31 -12.60 -9.10
N LYS A 4 3.77 -11.54 -9.78
CA LYS A 4 3.18 -10.22 -9.64
C LYS A 4 1.78 -10.18 -10.27
N VAL A 5 0.83 -9.58 -9.57
CA VAL A 5 -0.52 -9.29 -10.01
C VAL A 5 -0.51 -8.11 -10.99
N PRO A 6 -1.03 -8.25 -12.22
CA PRO A 6 -0.90 -7.23 -13.27
C PRO A 6 -1.58 -5.88 -12.97
N TRP A 7 -2.69 -5.88 -12.23
CA TRP A 7 -3.46 -4.66 -11.92
C TRP A 7 -3.04 -4.00 -10.60
N LEU A 8 -2.04 -4.55 -9.91
CA LEU A 8 -1.45 -3.91 -8.75
C LEU A 8 -0.27 -3.03 -9.17
N PRO A 9 0.04 -1.97 -8.40
CA PRO A 9 1.17 -1.11 -8.68
C PRO A 9 2.46 -1.90 -8.81
N THR A 10 3.19 -1.64 -9.89
CA THR A 10 4.52 -2.16 -10.14
C THR A 10 5.59 -1.06 -10.14
N HIS A 11 5.16 0.20 -10.14
CA HIS A 11 6.03 1.38 -10.15
C HIS A 11 5.60 2.40 -9.11
N ILE A 12 6.57 3.14 -8.60
CA ILE A 12 6.36 4.24 -7.65
C ILE A 12 5.89 5.47 -8.46
N PRO A 13 4.72 6.05 -8.17
CA PRO A 13 4.25 7.25 -8.86
C PRO A 13 5.24 8.41 -8.72
N PRO A 14 5.40 9.27 -9.74
CA PRO A 14 6.23 10.47 -9.64
C PRO A 14 5.81 11.34 -8.45
N GLY A 15 6.78 11.79 -7.65
CA GLY A 15 6.52 12.61 -6.47
C GLY A 15 5.98 11.86 -5.25
N ALA A 16 5.73 10.55 -5.35
CA ALA A 16 5.39 9.75 -4.18
C ALA A 16 6.58 9.64 -3.22
N LYS A 17 6.30 9.63 -1.92
CA LYS A 17 7.28 9.37 -0.86
C LYS A 17 7.07 7.95 -0.32
N PRO A 18 7.74 6.93 -0.90
CA PRO A 18 7.54 5.54 -0.48
C PRO A 18 8.20 5.26 0.87
N ASP A 19 7.51 4.49 1.69
CA ASP A 19 8.03 3.93 2.93
C ASP A 19 8.75 2.61 2.70
N ARG A 20 9.46 2.16 3.74
CA ARG A 20 10.01 0.80 3.79
C ARG A 20 8.88 -0.20 3.92
N CYS A 21 8.83 -1.15 3.00
CA CYS A 21 7.90 -2.27 3.05
C CYS A 21 8.26 -3.18 4.23
N PRO A 22 7.30 -3.52 5.12
CA PRO A 22 7.56 -4.42 6.24
C PRO A 22 7.81 -5.88 5.82
N HIS A 23 7.46 -6.24 4.58
CA HIS A 23 7.59 -7.61 4.07
C HIS A 23 8.91 -7.86 3.34
N CYS A 24 9.38 -6.90 2.53
CA CYS A 24 10.59 -7.08 1.71
C CYS A 24 11.71 -6.08 2.02
N GLY A 25 11.47 -5.12 2.92
CA GLY A 25 12.46 -4.11 3.34
C GLY A 25 12.74 -2.98 2.33
N ARG A 26 12.26 -3.10 1.08
CA ARG A 26 12.48 -2.09 0.03
C ARG A 26 11.68 -0.82 0.29
N ARG A 27 12.25 0.35 -0.04
CA ARG A 27 11.58 1.66 -0.02
C ARG A 27 10.64 1.81 -1.23
N ALA A 28 9.54 1.07 -1.20
CA ALA A 28 8.60 0.94 -2.30
C ALA A 28 7.14 0.82 -1.82
N PHE A 29 6.88 1.14 -0.55
CA PHE A 29 5.57 1.02 0.06
C PHE A 29 4.82 2.33 -0.06
N ILE A 30 3.78 2.36 -0.89
CA ILE A 30 3.05 3.58 -1.24
C ILE A 30 1.58 3.48 -0.81
N PRO A 31 0.93 4.61 -0.48
CA PRO A 31 -0.52 4.63 -0.29
C PRO A 31 -1.22 4.36 -1.62
N TRP A 32 -2.32 3.60 -1.59
CA TRP A 32 -3.02 3.17 -2.80
C TRP A 32 -4.51 3.51 -2.79
N THR A 33 -5.28 2.88 -1.91
CA THR A 33 -6.74 3.06 -1.86
C THR A 33 -7.17 3.44 -0.46
N LEU A 34 -8.05 4.44 -0.37
CA LEU A 34 -8.81 4.77 0.83
C LEU A 34 -10.08 3.93 0.88
N ARG A 35 -10.43 3.46 2.07
CA ARG A 35 -11.72 2.85 2.36
C ARG A 35 -12.19 3.32 3.72
N ARG A 36 -13.49 3.55 3.86
CA ARG A 36 -14.11 3.70 5.17
C ARG A 36 -14.60 2.34 5.66
N ASP A 37 -14.15 1.93 6.83
CA ASP A 37 -14.66 0.76 7.49
C ASP A 37 -16.07 1.06 8.03
N THR A 38 -17.07 0.28 7.60
CA THR A 38 -18.48 0.58 7.90
C THR A 38 -18.85 0.25 9.34
N GLN A 39 -18.12 -0.68 9.97
CA GLN A 39 -18.36 -1.19 11.31
C GLN A 39 -17.74 -0.27 12.38
N THR A 40 -16.47 0.09 12.21
CA THR A 40 -15.71 0.94 13.14
C THR A 40 -15.80 2.43 12.80
N LYS A 41 -16.33 2.78 11.62
CA LYS A 41 -16.34 4.14 11.05
C LYS A 41 -14.95 4.73 10.79
N ALA A 42 -13.88 3.97 11.00
CA ALA A 42 -12.51 4.41 10.76
C ALA A 42 -12.20 4.55 9.26
N VAL A 43 -11.38 5.54 8.92
CA VAL A 43 -10.79 5.66 7.58
C VAL A 43 -9.52 4.81 7.55
N LEU A 44 -9.48 3.85 6.63
CA LEU A 44 -8.34 2.97 6.42
C LEU A 44 -7.70 3.31 5.08
N ARG A 45 -6.38 3.48 5.09
CA ARG A 45 -5.57 3.58 3.88
C ARG A 45 -4.85 2.27 3.65
N ARG A 46 -5.12 1.65 2.50
CA ARG A 46 -4.34 0.52 2.02
C ARG A 46 -3.04 1.03 1.42
N TRP A 47 -1.95 0.48 1.92
CA TRP A 47 -0.61 0.68 1.38
C TRP A 47 -0.18 -0.58 0.64
N ILE A 48 0.60 -0.41 -0.42
CA ILE A 48 1.06 -1.50 -1.27
C ILE A 48 2.52 -1.33 -1.66
N CYS A 49 3.25 -2.44 -1.73
CA CYS A 49 4.62 -2.44 -2.20
C CYS A 49 4.68 -2.64 -3.71
N THR A 50 5.31 -1.74 -4.46
CA THR A 50 5.44 -1.91 -5.93
C THR A 50 6.39 -3.06 -6.32
N GLU A 51 7.23 -3.48 -5.37
CA GLU A 51 8.25 -4.52 -5.57
C GLU A 51 7.74 -5.92 -5.28
N CYS A 52 7.16 -6.16 -4.09
CA CYS A 52 6.66 -7.47 -3.69
C CYS A 52 5.13 -7.59 -3.73
N GLN A 53 4.42 -6.49 -4.02
CA GLN A 53 2.96 -6.42 -4.10
C GLN A 53 2.20 -6.88 -2.86
N GLN A 54 2.88 -6.94 -1.72
CA GLN A 54 2.19 -7.07 -0.45
C GLN A 54 1.51 -5.76 -0.04
N SER A 55 0.35 -5.90 0.59
CA SER A 55 -0.47 -4.79 1.02
C SER A 55 -0.80 -4.85 2.51
N GLN A 56 -0.93 -3.68 3.13
CA GLN A 56 -1.32 -3.53 4.54
C GLN A 56 -2.31 -2.38 4.65
N GLU A 57 -3.38 -2.60 5.41
CA GLU A 57 -4.31 -1.52 5.78
C GLU A 57 -3.78 -0.82 7.03
N ARG A 58 -3.79 0.51 7.02
CA ARG A 58 -3.40 1.35 8.15
C ARG A 58 -4.55 2.31 8.46
N PRO A 59 -4.90 2.54 9.73
CA PRO A 59 -5.81 3.62 10.08
C PRO A 59 -5.17 4.95 9.65
N GLU A 60 -5.96 5.79 9.01
CA GLU A 60 -5.61 7.15 8.69
C GLU A 60 -6.49 8.08 9.52
N SER A 61 -5.86 9.05 10.16
CA SER A 61 -6.58 10.14 10.81
C SER A 61 -7.39 10.91 9.78
N GLU A 62 -8.67 11.14 10.08
CA GLU A 62 -9.56 11.99 9.27
C GLU A 62 -9.03 13.42 9.15
#